data_AF-A0A560LBQ1-F1
#
_entry.id   AF-A0A560LBQ1-F1
#
_cell.length_a   1.000
_cell.length_b   1.000
_cell.length_c   1.000
_cell.angle_alpha   90.00
_cell.angle_beta   90.00
_cell.angle_gamma   90.00
#
_symmetry.space_group_name_H-M   'P 1'
#
loop_
_entity.id
_entity.type
_entity.pdbx_description
1 polymer ?
#
loop_
_entity_poly.entity_id
_entity_poly.type
_entity_poly.pdbx_seq_one_letter_code
_entity_poly.pdbx_strand_id
1 'polypeptide(L)'
;MTQLTRDDVLKAVSHADDVTIARIIASGATVAELAEAQAWLANDEPLMNDGRPLATGRARELVDILTELESAEDDEPSPPIAPPE
;
A
#
# COMPACT_ATOMS: atom_id res chain seq x y z
N MET A 1 -16.47 11.44 -6.70
CA MET A 1 -15.33 10.57 -6.34
C MET A 1 -14.95 9.83 -7.60
N THR A 2 -13.77 10.09 -8.15
CA THR A 2 -13.32 9.46 -9.39
C THR A 2 -12.93 8.02 -9.07
N GLN A 3 -13.58 7.07 -9.74
CA GLN A 3 -13.25 5.66 -9.61
C GLN A 3 -11.83 5.43 -10.14
N LEU A 4 -11.07 4.61 -9.43
CA LEU A 4 -9.69 4.30 -9.78
C LEU A 4 -9.62 3.59 -11.13
N THR A 5 -8.75 4.07 -12.02
CA THR A 5 -8.49 3.42 -13.31
C THR A 5 -7.11 2.76 -13.30
N ARG A 6 -6.87 1.88 -14.28
CA ARG A 6 -5.55 1.23 -14.46
C ARG A 6 -4.41 2.25 -14.58
N ASP A 7 -4.67 3.34 -15.30
CA ASP A 7 -3.70 4.43 -15.50
C ASP A 7 -3.41 5.17 -14.19
N ASP A 8 -4.43 5.41 -13.35
CA ASP A 8 -4.24 5.99 -12.03
C ASP A 8 -3.41 5.08 -11.12
N VAL A 9 -3.66 3.76 -11.17
CA VAL A 9 -2.87 2.79 -10.41
C VAL A 9 -1.43 2.77 -10.88
N LEU A 10 -1.17 2.73 -12.19
CA LEU A 10 0.20 2.73 -12.74
C LEU A 10 0.96 4.02 -12.42
N LYS A 11 0.28 5.17 -12.44
CA LYS A 11 0.87 6.46 -12.05
C LYS A 11 1.27 6.50 -10.58
N ALA A 12 0.47 5.86 -9.74
CA ALA A 12 0.73 5.74 -8.31
C ALA A 12 1.79 4.68 -8.00
N VAL A 13 1.69 3.52 -8.65
CA VAL A 13 2.43 2.30 -8.35
C VAL A 13 3.03 1.80 -9.66
N SER A 14 4.20 2.35 -10.01
CA SER A 14 4.80 2.15 -11.33
C SER A 14 5.18 0.70 -11.63
N HIS A 15 5.44 -0.09 -10.58
CA HIS A 15 5.80 -1.50 -10.63
C HIS A 15 4.60 -2.45 -10.39
N ALA A 16 3.36 -1.95 -10.30
CA ALA A 16 2.21 -2.83 -10.10
C ALA A 16 1.96 -3.72 -11.32
N ASP A 17 1.96 -5.04 -11.10
CA ASP A 17 1.49 -6.01 -12.09
C ASP A 17 -0.01 -5.92 -12.36
N ASP A 18 -0.45 -6.47 -13.49
CA ASP A 18 -1.86 -6.51 -13.90
C ASP A 18 -2.78 -7.15 -12.87
N VAL A 19 -2.29 -8.15 -12.14
CA VAL A 19 -3.02 -8.82 -11.05
C VAL A 19 -3.23 -7.85 -9.89
N THR A 20 -2.18 -7.14 -9.49
CA THR A 20 -2.22 -6.14 -8.42
C THR A 20 -3.13 -4.98 -8.81
N ILE A 21 -3.02 -4.47 -10.04
CA ILE A 21 -3.89 -3.42 -10.54
C ILE A 21 -5.35 -3.85 -10.52
N ALA A 22 -5.65 -5.08 -10.95
CA ALA A 22 -7.02 -5.62 -10.90
C ALA A 22 -7.55 -5.74 -9.46
N ARG A 23 -6.73 -6.18 -8.49
CA ARG A 23 -7.10 -6.24 -7.06
C ARG A 23 -7.42 -4.85 -6.51
N ILE A 24 -6.56 -3.86 -6.77
CA ILE A 24 -6.75 -2.48 -6.31
C ILE A 24 -8.03 -1.88 -6.91
N ILE A 25 -8.30 -2.08 -8.21
CA ILE A 25 -9.55 -1.61 -8.83
C ILE A 25 -10.77 -2.35 -8.27
N ALA A 26 -10.65 -3.67 -8.02
CA ALA A 26 -11.72 -4.50 -7.48
C ALA A 26 -12.09 -4.15 -6.03
N SER A 27 -11.15 -3.60 -5.24
CA SER A 27 -11.42 -3.07 -3.89
C SER A 27 -12.47 -1.93 -3.88
N GLY A 28 -12.71 -1.32 -5.05
CA GLY A 28 -13.61 -0.19 -5.19
C GLY A 28 -13.09 1.09 -4.53
N ALA A 29 -11.77 1.15 -4.28
CA ALA A 29 -11.11 2.33 -3.77
C ALA A 29 -11.04 3.46 -4.80
N THR A 30 -10.81 4.65 -4.28
CA THR A 30 -10.63 5.88 -5.05
C THR A 30 -9.15 6.26 -5.11
N VAL A 31 -8.81 7.16 -6.04
CA VAL A 31 -7.45 7.73 -6.16
C VAL A 31 -6.97 8.33 -4.83
N ALA A 32 -7.88 8.94 -4.05
CA ALA A 32 -7.55 9.52 -2.76
C ALA A 32 -7.16 8.45 -1.71
N GLU A 33 -7.88 7.33 -1.67
CA GLU A 33 -7.58 6.21 -0.77
C GLU A 33 -6.27 5.52 -1.17
N LEU A 34 -5.98 5.41 -2.48
CA LEU A 34 -4.70 4.88 -2.96
C LEU A 34 -3.51 5.80 -2.62
N ALA A 35 -3.70 7.11 -2.72
CA ALA A 35 -2.68 8.08 -2.32
C ALA A 35 -2.44 8.05 -0.81
N GLU A 36 -3.50 7.86 -0.01
CA GLU A 36 -3.37 7.69 1.44
C GLU A 36 -2.59 6.42 1.77
N ALA A 37 -2.91 5.28 1.16
CA ALA A 37 -2.20 4.02 1.37
C ALA A 37 -0.69 4.10 1.03
N GLN A 38 -0.32 4.79 -0.04
CA GLN A 38 1.09 5.04 -0.35
C GLN A 38 1.76 5.97 0.65
N ALA A 39 1.07 7.02 1.10
CA ALA A 39 1.61 7.92 2.13
C ALA A 39 1.85 7.19 3.46
N TRP A 40 1.07 6.13 3.73
CA TRP A 40 1.27 5.19 4.83
C TRP A 40 2.52 4.33 4.65
N LEU A 41 2.74 3.76 3.46
CA LEU A 41 3.94 2.93 3.20
C LEU A 41 5.22 3.74 3.15
N ALA A 42 5.17 4.94 2.56
CA ALA A 42 6.32 5.84 2.48
C ALA A 42 6.70 6.47 3.83
N ASN A 43 5.86 6.38 4.86
CA ASN A 43 6.21 6.77 6.24
C ASN A 43 6.50 5.51 7.08
N ASP A 44 7.79 5.23 7.28
CA ASP A 44 8.30 4.11 8.08
C ASP A 44 7.79 4.10 9.54
N GLU A 45 7.39 5.26 10.08
CA GLU A 45 6.81 5.37 11.42
C GLU A 45 5.35 5.88 11.38
N PRO A 46 4.36 4.98 11.58
CA PRO A 46 2.98 5.33 11.90
C PRO A 46 2.79 6.36 13.03
N LEU A 47 3.81 6.53 13.87
CA LEU A 47 3.74 7.26 15.14
C LEU A 47 4.13 8.74 15.04
N MET A 48 4.90 9.15 14.02
CA MET A 48 5.42 10.54 13.94
C MET A 48 4.60 11.50 13.08
N ASN A 49 3.68 11.02 12.24
CA ASN A 49 2.87 11.89 11.37
C ASN A 49 1.53 12.26 12.05
N ASP A 50 1.56 13.28 12.92
CA ASP A 50 0.42 14.14 13.30
C ASP A 50 -0.86 13.45 13.82
N GLY A 51 -0.76 12.29 14.47
CA GLY A 51 -1.93 11.62 15.07
C GLY A 51 -2.97 11.16 14.05
N ARG A 52 -2.56 10.88 12.81
CA ARG A 52 -3.45 10.32 11.80
C ARG A 52 -3.91 8.92 12.23
N PRO A 53 -5.24 8.67 12.33
CA PRO A 53 -5.74 7.34 12.65
C PRO A 53 -5.28 6.36 11.57
N LEU A 54 -4.90 5.15 11.99
CA LEU A 54 -4.54 4.03 11.10
C LEU A 54 -5.47 4.00 9.88
N ALA A 55 -4.91 3.74 8.68
CA ALA A 55 -5.73 3.50 7.50
C ALA A 55 -6.85 2.52 7.86
N THR A 56 -8.11 2.90 7.61
CA THR A 56 -9.30 2.08 7.90
C THR A 56 -10.06 1.82 6.60
N GLY A 57 -10.84 0.73 6.58
CA GLY A 57 -11.63 0.34 5.42
C GLY A 57 -10.74 0.04 4.20
N ARG A 58 -11.07 0.67 3.07
CA ARG A 58 -10.41 0.42 1.77
C ARG A 58 -8.95 0.86 1.74
N ALA A 59 -8.61 1.97 2.38
CA ALA A 59 -7.22 2.41 2.45
C ALA A 59 -6.33 1.36 3.13
N ARG A 60 -6.83 0.65 4.15
CA ARG A 60 -6.09 -0.44 4.81
C ARG A 60 -5.86 -1.63 3.89
N GLU A 61 -6.89 -2.01 3.12
CA GLU A 61 -6.79 -3.10 2.15
C GLU A 61 -5.76 -2.76 1.06
N LEU A 62 -5.71 -1.50 0.62
CA LEU A 62 -4.69 -1.04 -0.31
C LEU A 62 -3.29 -1.09 0.30
N VAL A 63 -3.10 -0.67 1.55
CA VAL A 63 -1.80 -0.79 2.23
C VAL A 63 -1.32 -2.25 2.22
N ASP A 64 -2.20 -3.19 2.55
CA ASP A 64 -1.87 -4.63 2.58
C ASP A 64 -1.44 -5.15 1.19
N ILE A 65 -2.19 -4.81 0.13
CA ILE A 65 -1.87 -5.19 -1.25
C ILE A 65 -0.52 -4.60 -1.69
N LEU A 66 -0.24 -3.35 -1.32
CA LEU A 66 0.99 -2.66 -1.70
C LEU A 66 2.20 -3.16 -0.91
N THR A 67 2.06 -3.49 0.37
CA THR A 67 3.12 -4.16 1.16
C THR A 67 3.48 -5.52 0.56
N GLU A 68 2.49 -6.29 0.11
CA GLU A 68 2.70 -7.57 -0.57
C GLU A 68 3.48 -7.37 -1.88
N LEU A 69 3.20 -6.30 -2.63
CA LEU A 69 3.93 -5.94 -3.85
C LEU A 69 5.37 -5.56 -3.55
N GLU A 70 5.61 -4.63 -2.62
CA GLU A 70 6.98 -4.21 -2.25
C GLU A 70 7.82 -5.39 -1.73
N SER A 71 7.20 -6.27 -0.93
CA SER A 71 7.87 -7.48 -0.42
C SER A 71 8.18 -8.52 -1.50
N ALA A 72 7.45 -8.51 -2.62
CA ALA A 72 7.71 -9.41 -3.75
C ALA A 72 8.83 -8.90 -4.66
N GLU A 73 9.12 -7.59 -4.63
CA GLU A 73 10.22 -6.98 -5.38
C GLU A 73 11.54 -6.98 -4.59
N ASP A 74 11.44 -6.91 -3.26
CA ASP A 74 12.56 -7.00 -2.32
C ASP A 74 12.79 -8.47 -1.89
N ASP A 75 13.31 -9.30 -2.80
CA ASP A 75 13.85 -10.64 -2.50
C ASP A 75 15.20 -10.49 -1.73
N GLU A 76 15.18 -9.76 -0.62
CA GLU A 76 16.26 -9.71 0.36
C GLU A 76 15.72 -10.29 1.68
N PRO A 77 16.27 -11.42 2.17
CA PRO A 77 15.72 -12.10 3.34
C PRO A 77 15.84 -11.19 4.56
N SER A 78 14.71 -10.72 5.08
CA SER A 78 14.66 -10.07 6.40
C SER A 78 15.44 -10.93 7.41
N PRO A 79 16.45 -10.40 8.13
CA PRO A 79 17.14 -11.17 9.14
C PRO A 79 16.12 -11.56 10.21
N PRO A 80 16.22 -12.78 10.77
CA PRO A 80 15.24 -13.24 11.74
C PRO A 80 15.31 -12.30 12.95
N ILE A 81 14.15 -11.74 13.33
CA ILE A 81 13.97 -11.09 14.62
C ILE A 81 14.30 -12.14 15.68
N ALA A 82 15.53 -12.09 16.20
CA ALA A 82 15.93 -12.91 17.33
C ALA A 82 15.18 -12.40 18.57
N PRO A 83 14.47 -13.27 19.30
CA PRO A 83 13.83 -12.87 20.55
C PRO A 83 14.92 -12.49 21.58
N PRO A 84 14.71 -11.43 22.38
CA PRO A 84 15.65 -11.09 23.44
C PRO A 84 15.63 -12.17 24.54
N GLU A 85 16.83 -12.58 24.97
CA GLU A 85 17.10 -13.53 26.05
C GLU A 85 16.79 -12.95 27.44
#